data_AF-A0AA35W7I6-F1
#
_entry.id   AF-A0AA35W7I6-F1
#
_cell.length_a   1.000
_cell.length_b   1.000
_cell.length_c   1.000
_cell.angle_alpha   90.00
_cell.angle_beta   90.00
_cell.angle_gamma   90.00
#
_symmetry.space_group_name_H-M   'P 1'
#
loop_
_entity.id
_entity.type
_entity.pdbx_description
1 polymer ?
#
loop_
_entity_poly.entity_id
_entity_poly.type
_entity_poly.pdbx_seq_one_letter_code
_entity_poly.pdbx_strand_id
1 'polypeptide(L)'
;MDDVLFQMNTKTPNDEDKKEASKIRMSVHKVATYHKIPIWWFILQRILEALAEKLNRKVLTKEECVHVSNVLGFTEGELEAALSFLDKLNIFLYKKMILPDLIFTDAQVPLDKLSALVEKQYCLKVAEKAPAKAMDVATSGCKAFRDKGIVTVEFLKEFKKHYANGIFTANHFITLLEKLLIVSKLSKTKYFFPAILNCTRESQIIDSLTASDISPLVVWFPTGWAPPGVFCCSVCHLQTQAGWEIKKPTKRDTEASEETPVNYISRNSITFTKRGKLGSVTLIDNFSFFAVCVNVDIRKISGEKLVRHCKAIKSEVFDAVKAGLRNTHHADTSPEPAFVCPAHQNVISSIELHVAHISTDTNCLICDEDTDISYDLSPRQTVWLGGPGPEVPQPQLVVIQDRTQKADIGQFNLHFPLSLNLTGYFHNSY
;
A
#
# COMPACT_ATOMS: atom_id res chain seq x y z
N MET A 1 -22.06 5.66 16.90
CA MET A 1 -21.49 6.63 15.94
C MET A 1 -21.62 5.91 14.61
N ASP A 2 -22.84 5.92 14.07
CA ASP A 2 -23.28 4.84 13.18
C ASP A 2 -23.36 5.36 11.74
N ASP A 3 -22.67 4.64 10.87
CA ASP A 3 -22.59 4.72 9.41
C ASP A 3 -21.85 5.92 8.79
N VAL A 4 -20.54 5.73 8.58
CA VAL A 4 -19.67 6.60 7.74
C VAL A 4 -19.77 6.23 6.25
N LEU A 5 -20.37 5.08 5.93
CA LEU A 5 -20.52 4.58 4.56
C LEU A 5 -21.99 4.54 4.14
N PHE A 6 -22.35 5.49 3.27
CA PHE A 6 -23.69 5.56 2.68
C PHE A 6 -23.69 4.80 1.34
N GLN A 7 -24.32 3.63 1.31
CA GLN A 7 -24.56 2.94 0.04
C GLN A 7 -25.56 3.76 -0.77
N MET A 8 -25.13 4.22 -1.94
CA MET A 8 -25.98 5.01 -2.83
C MET A 8 -25.84 4.55 -4.28
N ASN A 9 -26.97 4.42 -4.97
CA ASN A 9 -26.96 4.18 -6.41
C ASN A 9 -26.75 5.51 -7.17
N THR A 10 -25.52 5.78 -7.57
CA THR A 10 -25.17 7.01 -8.29
C THR A 10 -25.53 6.98 -9.78
N LYS A 11 -25.86 5.80 -10.34
CA LYS A 11 -26.16 5.64 -11.77
C LYS A 11 -27.64 5.85 -12.07
N THR A 12 -28.52 5.39 -11.20
CA THR A 12 -29.97 5.55 -11.28
C THR A 12 -30.53 5.80 -9.88
N PRO A 13 -30.33 7.00 -9.31
CA PRO A 13 -30.66 7.28 -7.93
C PRO A 13 -32.17 7.29 -7.71
N ASN A 14 -32.64 6.51 -6.73
CA ASN A 14 -34.01 6.59 -6.25
C ASN A 14 -34.20 7.83 -5.36
N ASP A 15 -35.40 8.05 -4.81
CA ASP A 15 -35.65 9.25 -4.01
C ASP A 15 -34.96 9.23 -2.64
N GLU A 16 -34.69 8.04 -2.09
CA GLU A 16 -33.89 7.88 -0.88
C GLU A 16 -32.43 8.25 -1.13
N ASP A 17 -31.83 7.75 -2.22
CA ASP A 17 -30.49 8.12 -2.69
C ASP A 17 -30.38 9.65 -2.83
N LYS A 18 -31.33 10.30 -3.50
CA LYS A 18 -31.32 11.76 -3.67
C LYS A 18 -31.40 12.50 -2.33
N LYS A 19 -32.23 12.02 -1.40
CA LYS A 19 -32.37 12.59 -0.07
C LYS A 19 -31.08 12.46 0.73
N GLU A 20 -30.43 11.30 0.67
CA GLU A 20 -29.16 11.04 1.34
C GLU A 20 -28.02 11.86 0.74
N ALA A 21 -27.91 11.94 -0.60
CA ALA A 21 -26.97 12.86 -1.25
C ALA A 21 -27.20 14.32 -0.87
N SER A 22 -28.45 14.72 -0.64
CA SER A 22 -28.76 16.09 -0.22
C SER A 22 -28.32 16.34 1.22
N LYS A 23 -28.53 15.38 2.13
CA LYS A 23 -28.00 15.44 3.50
C LYS A 23 -26.48 15.51 3.50
N ILE A 24 -25.80 14.63 2.74
CA ILE A 24 -24.34 14.63 2.61
C ILE A 24 -23.86 15.98 2.09
N ARG A 25 -24.46 16.50 1.01
CA ARG A 25 -24.11 17.83 0.47
C ARG A 25 -24.28 18.94 1.51
N MET A 26 -25.36 18.93 2.27
CA MET A 26 -25.55 19.90 3.35
C MET A 26 -24.53 19.76 4.46
N SER A 27 -24.19 18.54 4.87
CA SER A 27 -23.17 18.28 5.88
C SER A 27 -21.79 18.74 5.42
N VAL A 28 -21.42 18.45 4.17
CA VAL A 28 -20.19 18.94 3.54
C VAL A 28 -20.20 20.47 3.46
N HIS A 29 -21.32 21.08 3.12
CA HIS A 29 -21.44 22.54 3.07
C HIS A 29 -21.24 23.21 4.43
N LYS A 30 -21.71 22.59 5.52
CA LYS A 30 -21.53 23.11 6.89
C LYS A 30 -20.07 23.12 7.35
N VAL A 31 -19.24 22.23 6.80
CA VAL A 31 -17.79 22.18 7.08
C VAL A 31 -16.96 22.84 5.98
N ALA A 32 -17.60 23.50 5.01
CA ALA A 32 -16.90 24.13 3.90
C ALA A 32 -16.10 25.35 4.38
N THR A 33 -14.81 25.36 4.04
CA THR A 33 -13.94 26.51 4.27
C THR A 33 -14.14 27.54 3.18
N TYR A 34 -14.51 28.77 3.56
CA TYR A 34 -14.61 29.87 2.62
C TYR A 34 -13.25 30.51 2.39
N HIS A 35 -12.80 30.54 1.14
CA HIS A 35 -11.57 31.21 0.75
C HIS A 35 -11.88 32.51 0.00
N LYS A 36 -11.23 33.61 0.42
CA LYS A 36 -11.30 34.88 -0.32
C LYS A 36 -10.39 34.78 -1.53
N ILE A 37 -10.98 34.87 -2.72
CA ILE A 37 -10.25 34.87 -3.99
C ILE A 37 -10.13 36.32 -4.48
N PRO A 38 -8.93 36.83 -4.79
CA PRO A 38 -8.78 38.13 -5.44
C PRO A 38 -9.57 38.19 -6.74
N ILE A 39 -10.32 39.28 -6.97
CA ILE A 39 -11.22 39.39 -8.13
C ILE A 39 -10.49 39.19 -9.46
N TRP A 40 -9.27 39.68 -9.58
CA TRP A 40 -8.44 39.50 -10.77
C TRP A 40 -8.03 38.04 -11.00
N TRP A 41 -7.80 37.26 -9.94
CA TRP A 41 -7.50 35.83 -10.05
C TRP A 41 -8.74 35.04 -10.47
N PHE A 42 -9.92 35.44 -9.99
CA PHE A 42 -11.19 34.90 -10.46
C PHE A 42 -11.43 35.22 -11.95
N ILE A 43 -11.18 36.47 -12.38
CA ILE A 43 -11.29 36.85 -13.81
C ILE A 43 -10.32 36.01 -14.66
N LEU A 44 -9.06 35.88 -14.22
CA LEU A 44 -8.06 35.03 -14.88
C LEU A 44 -8.56 33.58 -15.00
N GLN A 45 -9.05 32.99 -13.91
CA GLN A 45 -9.63 31.64 -13.91
C GLN A 45 -10.71 31.50 -14.98
N ARG A 46 -11.70 32.40 -15.00
CA ARG A 46 -12.83 32.35 -15.95
C ARG A 46 -12.37 32.45 -17.40
N ILE A 47 -11.36 33.28 -17.69
CA ILE A 47 -10.82 33.43 -19.05
C ILE A 47 -10.05 32.18 -19.46
N LEU A 48 -9.26 31.58 -18.57
CA LEU A 48 -8.55 30.33 -18.85
C LEU A 48 -9.51 29.15 -19.06
N GLU A 49 -10.58 29.05 -18.26
CA GLU A 49 -11.65 28.06 -18.47
C GLU A 49 -12.32 28.24 -19.84
N ALA A 50 -12.69 29.48 -20.19
CA ALA A 50 -13.30 29.79 -21.48
C ALA A 50 -12.36 29.51 -22.67
N LEU A 51 -11.05 29.76 -22.50
CA LEU A 51 -10.04 29.42 -23.51
C LEU A 51 -9.96 27.89 -23.69
N ALA A 52 -9.90 27.14 -22.60
CA ALA A 52 -9.85 25.68 -22.64
C ALA A 52 -11.10 25.10 -23.34
N GLU A 53 -12.29 25.62 -23.00
CA GLU A 53 -13.55 25.26 -23.64
C GLU A 53 -13.55 25.57 -25.14
N LYS A 54 -13.12 26.78 -25.53
CA LYS A 54 -12.99 27.18 -26.95
C LYS A 54 -12.07 26.25 -27.74
N LEU A 55 -11.01 25.75 -27.10
CA LEU A 55 -10.06 24.82 -27.69
C LEU A 55 -10.49 23.35 -27.56
N ASN A 56 -11.68 23.09 -27.02
CA ASN A 56 -12.26 21.79 -26.77
C ASN A 56 -11.30 20.84 -26.02
N ARG A 57 -10.59 21.38 -25.02
CA ARG A 57 -9.69 20.61 -24.17
C ARG A 57 -9.72 21.12 -22.74
N LYS A 58 -9.20 20.31 -21.83
CA LYS A 58 -9.23 20.55 -20.38
C LYS A 58 -7.84 20.79 -19.77
N VAL A 59 -6.87 21.06 -20.64
CA VAL A 59 -5.47 21.27 -20.30
C VAL A 59 -4.93 22.38 -21.18
N LEU A 60 -4.27 23.36 -20.58
CA LEU A 60 -3.60 24.47 -21.23
C LEU A 60 -2.09 24.35 -21.05
N THR A 61 -1.33 24.92 -21.99
CA THR A 61 0.12 25.07 -21.80
C THR A 61 0.43 26.32 -20.99
N LYS A 62 1.61 26.39 -20.39
CA LYS A 62 2.04 27.58 -19.64
C LYS A 62 2.11 28.81 -20.55
N GLU A 63 2.55 28.66 -21.80
CA GLU A 63 2.65 29.75 -22.77
C GLU A 63 1.27 30.37 -23.07
N GLU A 64 0.23 29.53 -23.17
CA GLU A 64 -1.15 29.98 -23.37
C GLU A 64 -1.64 30.79 -22.17
N CYS A 65 -1.35 30.32 -20.97
CA CYS A 65 -1.66 31.04 -19.73
C CYS A 65 -0.90 32.37 -19.64
N VAL A 66 0.38 32.40 -20.03
CA VAL A 66 1.20 33.63 -20.07
C VAL A 66 0.59 34.65 -21.03
N HIS A 67 0.18 34.24 -22.22
CA HIS A 67 -0.46 35.13 -23.18
C HIS A 67 -1.73 35.79 -22.63
N VAL A 68 -2.62 35.00 -21.99
CA VAL A 68 -3.82 35.54 -21.33
C VAL A 68 -3.45 36.48 -20.19
N SER A 69 -2.45 36.12 -19.38
CA SER A 69 -2.03 36.92 -18.23
C SER A 69 -1.48 38.29 -18.65
N ASN A 70 -0.73 38.35 -19.75
CA ASN A 70 -0.19 39.59 -20.30
C ASN A 70 -1.30 40.55 -20.75
N VAL A 71 -2.38 40.02 -21.34
CA VAL A 71 -3.56 40.83 -21.73
C VAL A 71 -4.26 41.42 -20.50
N LEU A 72 -4.22 40.70 -19.37
CA LEU A 72 -4.77 41.16 -18.09
C LEU A 72 -3.79 42.03 -17.27
N GLY A 73 -2.58 42.28 -17.80
CA GLY A 73 -1.55 43.08 -17.12
C GLY A 73 -0.85 42.37 -15.96
N PHE A 74 -0.90 41.04 -15.88
CA PHE A 74 -0.17 40.26 -14.89
C PHE A 74 1.31 40.15 -15.28
N THR A 75 2.19 40.20 -14.29
CA THR A 75 3.56 39.70 -14.40
C THR A 75 3.59 38.17 -14.34
N GLU A 76 4.68 37.55 -14.80
CA GLU A 76 4.86 36.10 -14.72
C GLU A 76 4.81 35.60 -13.27
N GLY A 77 5.38 36.36 -12.33
CA GLY A 77 5.34 36.02 -10.90
C GLY A 77 3.92 36.05 -10.32
N GLU A 78 3.08 37.00 -10.76
CA GLU A 78 1.67 37.07 -10.35
C GLU A 78 0.84 35.93 -10.96
N LEU A 79 1.11 35.55 -12.22
CA LEU A 79 0.49 34.38 -12.84
C LEU A 79 0.83 33.11 -12.05
N GLU A 80 2.12 32.91 -11.75
CA GLU A 80 2.60 31.74 -11.00
C GLU A 80 1.95 31.68 -9.60
N ALA A 81 1.82 32.81 -8.92
CA ALA A 81 1.15 32.92 -7.63
C ALA A 81 -0.35 32.59 -7.73
N ALA A 82 -1.03 33.11 -8.75
CA ALA A 82 -2.44 32.82 -9.00
C ALA A 82 -2.69 31.33 -9.31
N LEU A 83 -1.90 30.73 -10.21
CA LEU A 83 -2.01 29.31 -10.56
C LEU A 83 -1.72 28.42 -9.33
N SER A 84 -0.71 28.75 -8.54
CA SER A 84 -0.39 28.02 -7.31
C SER A 84 -1.51 28.12 -6.26
N PHE A 85 -2.17 29.29 -6.18
CA PHE A 85 -3.31 29.47 -5.30
C PHE A 85 -4.52 28.67 -5.76
N LEU A 86 -4.84 28.68 -7.06
CA LEU A 86 -5.94 27.90 -7.63
C LEU A 86 -5.70 26.38 -7.51
N ASP A 87 -4.44 25.92 -7.58
CA ASP A 87 -4.08 24.51 -7.29
C ASP A 87 -4.36 24.12 -5.84
N LYS A 88 -4.03 24.99 -4.87
CA LYS A 88 -4.34 24.75 -3.46
C LYS A 88 -5.84 24.63 -3.19
N LEU A 89 -6.67 25.31 -3.99
CA LEU A 89 -8.12 25.22 -3.92
C LEU A 89 -8.71 24.07 -4.74
N ASN A 90 -7.87 23.27 -5.41
CA ASN A 90 -8.27 22.22 -6.36
C ASN A 90 -9.18 22.72 -7.51
N ILE A 91 -9.10 24.02 -7.83
CA ILE A 91 -9.84 24.60 -8.96
C ILE A 91 -9.13 24.22 -10.26
N PHE A 92 -7.83 24.47 -10.31
CA PHE A 92 -6.93 23.94 -11.33
C PHE A 92 -6.03 22.88 -10.72
N LEU A 93 -5.43 22.04 -11.56
CA LEU A 93 -4.28 21.23 -11.15
C LEU A 93 -3.04 21.84 -11.78
N TYR A 94 -2.16 22.40 -10.95
CA TYR A 94 -0.90 22.99 -11.38
C TYR A 94 0.26 22.45 -10.55
N LYS A 95 0.87 21.37 -11.05
CA LYS A 95 2.02 20.72 -10.39
C LYS A 95 3.32 21.25 -10.97
N LYS A 96 3.67 22.48 -10.61
CA LYS A 96 4.86 23.20 -11.13
C LYS A 96 6.17 22.41 -11.06
N MET A 97 6.35 21.58 -10.03
CA MET A 97 7.59 20.78 -9.85
C MET A 97 7.60 19.47 -10.64
N ILE A 98 6.47 19.07 -11.24
CA ILE A 98 6.27 17.77 -11.89
C ILE A 98 5.99 17.97 -13.39
N LEU A 99 5.04 18.84 -13.72
CA LEU A 99 4.63 19.22 -15.07
C LEU A 99 4.52 20.76 -15.13
N PRO A 100 5.65 21.51 -15.14
CA PRO A 100 5.65 22.97 -15.07
C PRO A 100 4.90 23.65 -16.22
N ASP A 101 4.87 23.00 -17.38
CA ASP A 101 4.34 23.57 -18.61
C ASP A 101 2.85 23.24 -18.83
N LEU A 102 2.21 22.51 -17.91
CA LEU A 102 0.83 22.05 -18.03
C LEU A 102 -0.04 22.55 -16.89
N ILE A 103 -1.16 23.15 -17.25
CA ILE A 103 -2.21 23.60 -16.33
C ILE A 103 -3.46 22.81 -16.68
N PHE A 104 -3.93 21.94 -15.79
CA PHE A 104 -5.23 21.30 -15.99
C PHE A 104 -6.31 22.25 -15.48
N THR A 105 -7.14 22.76 -16.39
CA THR A 105 -8.30 23.58 -16.03
C THR A 105 -9.43 22.75 -15.44
N ASP A 106 -9.34 21.42 -15.57
CA ASP A 106 -10.20 20.46 -14.90
C ASP A 106 -9.33 19.36 -14.28
N ALA A 107 -9.26 19.36 -12.94
CA ALA A 107 -8.52 18.35 -12.17
C ALA A 107 -9.07 16.92 -12.36
N GLN A 108 -10.28 16.78 -12.92
CA GLN A 108 -10.87 15.48 -13.26
C GLN A 108 -10.14 14.78 -14.40
N VAL A 109 -9.36 15.48 -15.22
CA VAL A 109 -8.62 14.87 -16.35
C VAL A 109 -7.69 13.72 -15.92
N PRO A 110 -6.71 13.92 -15.01
CA PRO A 110 -5.88 12.83 -14.52
C PRO A 110 -6.64 11.84 -13.65
N LEU A 111 -7.72 12.26 -12.96
CA LEU A 111 -8.54 11.36 -12.16
C LEU A 111 -9.31 10.37 -13.04
N ASP A 112 -9.99 10.83 -14.10
CA ASP A 112 -10.69 9.97 -15.05
C ASP A 112 -9.76 8.94 -15.69
N LYS A 113 -8.50 9.32 -15.93
CA LYS A 113 -7.45 8.41 -16.41
C LYS A 113 -7.11 7.33 -15.38
N LEU A 114 -6.95 7.72 -14.12
CA LEU A 114 -6.69 6.78 -13.02
C LEU A 114 -7.90 5.85 -12.79
N SER A 115 -9.12 6.41 -12.81
CA SER A 115 -10.37 5.68 -12.71
C SER A 115 -10.51 4.65 -13.84
N ALA A 116 -10.14 5.00 -15.07
CA ALA A 116 -10.17 4.07 -16.19
C ALA A 116 -9.18 2.90 -16.01
N LEU A 117 -8.02 3.13 -15.37
CA LEU A 117 -7.08 2.05 -15.02
C LEU A 117 -7.67 1.10 -13.97
N VAL A 118 -8.31 1.67 -12.94
CA VAL A 118 -8.97 0.89 -11.88
C VAL A 118 -10.15 0.09 -12.45
N GLU A 119 -10.96 0.71 -13.31
CA GLU A 119 -12.07 0.07 -14.02
C GLU A 119 -11.56 -1.09 -14.89
N LYS A 120 -10.51 -0.85 -15.69
CA LYS A 120 -9.89 -1.90 -16.51
C LYS A 120 -9.45 -3.08 -15.65
N GLN A 121 -8.85 -2.81 -14.49
CA GLN A 121 -8.44 -3.86 -13.57
C GLN A 121 -9.64 -4.65 -13.03
N TYR A 122 -10.73 -3.98 -12.67
CA TYR A 122 -11.95 -4.64 -12.24
C TYR A 122 -12.54 -5.53 -13.34
N CYS A 123 -12.64 -5.01 -14.57
CA CYS A 123 -13.11 -5.78 -15.72
C CYS A 123 -12.26 -7.04 -15.98
N LEU A 124 -10.93 -6.92 -15.88
CA LEU A 124 -10.01 -8.06 -16.05
C LEU A 124 -10.22 -9.15 -14.98
N LYS A 125 -10.56 -8.76 -13.74
CA LYS A 125 -10.87 -9.70 -12.64
C LYS A 125 -12.20 -10.41 -12.86
N VAL A 126 -13.22 -9.70 -13.34
CA VAL A 126 -14.54 -10.29 -13.63
C VAL A 126 -14.42 -11.25 -14.81
N ALA A 127 -13.69 -10.87 -15.86
CA ALA A 127 -13.49 -11.71 -17.04
C ALA A 127 -12.77 -13.03 -16.74
N GLU A 128 -11.84 -13.05 -15.78
CA GLU A 128 -11.15 -14.27 -15.34
C GLU A 128 -12.08 -15.30 -14.68
N LYS A 129 -13.17 -14.84 -14.06
CA LYS A 129 -14.17 -15.73 -13.43
C LYS A 129 -15.22 -16.24 -14.42
N ALA A 130 -15.21 -15.75 -15.66
CA ALA A 130 -16.15 -16.18 -16.70
C ALA A 130 -15.75 -17.55 -17.30
N PRO A 131 -16.71 -18.37 -17.75
CA PRO A 131 -16.41 -19.66 -18.36
C PRO A 131 -15.51 -19.49 -19.61
N ALA A 132 -14.56 -20.42 -19.77
CA ALA A 132 -13.38 -20.36 -20.65
C ALA A 132 -13.62 -20.01 -22.14
N LYS A 133 -14.87 -20.02 -22.63
CA LYS A 133 -15.21 -19.66 -24.02
C LYS A 133 -15.13 -18.15 -24.34
N ALA A 134 -14.90 -17.28 -23.35
CA ALA A 134 -14.81 -15.83 -23.55
C ALA A 134 -13.37 -15.26 -23.47
N MET A 135 -12.37 -16.08 -23.14
CA MET A 135 -11.08 -15.60 -22.64
C MET A 135 -9.94 -15.75 -23.67
N ASP A 136 -10.14 -15.25 -24.89
CA ASP A 136 -9.13 -15.29 -25.96
C ASP A 136 -8.49 -13.92 -26.27
N VAL A 137 -8.60 -12.94 -25.35
CA VAL A 137 -8.22 -11.53 -25.65
C VAL A 137 -7.36 -10.87 -24.56
N ALA A 138 -6.82 -11.62 -23.59
CA ALA A 138 -5.89 -11.04 -22.63
C ALA A 138 -4.48 -10.98 -23.24
N THR A 139 -4.11 -9.82 -23.80
CA THR A 139 -2.73 -9.55 -24.22
C THR A 139 -1.75 -9.74 -23.05
N SER A 140 -0.49 -10.04 -23.34
CA SER A 140 0.56 -10.20 -22.32
C SER A 140 0.66 -8.97 -21.38
N GLY A 141 0.34 -7.77 -21.88
CA GLY A 141 0.24 -6.54 -21.10
C GLY A 141 -0.89 -6.55 -20.07
N CYS A 142 -2.09 -7.02 -20.43
CA CYS A 142 -3.23 -7.12 -19.51
C CYS A 142 -2.94 -8.08 -18.35
N LYS A 143 -2.29 -9.22 -18.63
CA LYS A 143 -1.91 -10.19 -17.59
C LYS A 143 -0.85 -9.62 -16.64
N ALA A 144 0.17 -8.94 -17.18
CA ALA A 144 1.21 -8.30 -16.36
C ALA A 144 0.65 -7.16 -15.50
N PHE A 145 -0.27 -6.36 -16.03
CA PHE A 145 -1.01 -5.35 -15.27
C PHE A 145 -1.80 -6.00 -14.14
N ARG A 146 -2.65 -6.98 -14.47
CA ARG A 146 -3.56 -7.61 -13.51
C ARG A 146 -2.85 -8.34 -12.38
N ASP A 147 -1.89 -9.21 -12.72
CA ASP A 147 -1.29 -10.15 -11.77
C ASP A 147 -0.08 -9.56 -11.05
N LYS A 148 0.61 -8.61 -11.68
CA LYS A 148 1.91 -8.10 -11.20
C LYS A 148 1.94 -6.59 -10.99
N GLY A 149 0.83 -5.89 -11.26
CA GLY A 149 0.78 -4.45 -11.10
C GLY A 149 1.63 -3.70 -12.13
N ILE A 150 2.02 -4.33 -13.26
CA ILE A 150 2.98 -3.73 -14.19
C ILE A 150 2.26 -2.90 -15.25
N VAL A 151 2.59 -1.62 -15.33
CA VAL A 151 2.09 -0.66 -16.33
C VAL A 151 3.23 -0.23 -17.25
N THR A 152 2.93 -0.06 -18.55
CA THR A 152 3.84 0.58 -19.52
C THR A 152 3.20 1.80 -20.14
N VAL A 153 4.01 2.67 -20.75
CA VAL A 153 3.50 3.84 -21.47
C VAL A 153 2.62 3.42 -22.64
N GLU A 154 2.96 2.32 -23.32
CA GLU A 154 2.18 1.75 -24.41
C GLU A 154 0.79 1.32 -23.94
N PHE A 155 0.70 0.66 -22.79
CA PHE A 155 -0.57 0.30 -22.17
C PHE A 155 -1.42 1.54 -21.82
N LEU A 156 -0.78 2.59 -21.31
CA LEU A 156 -1.47 3.86 -21.01
C LEU A 156 -2.04 4.57 -22.24
N LYS A 157 -1.53 4.31 -23.44
CA LYS A 157 -2.04 4.88 -24.70
C LYS A 157 -3.38 4.26 -25.12
N GLU A 158 -3.75 3.09 -24.58
CA GLU A 158 -5.05 2.45 -24.84
C GLU A 158 -6.22 3.32 -24.33
N PHE A 159 -5.99 4.09 -23.27
CA PHE A 159 -6.97 5.00 -22.69
C PHE A 159 -6.98 6.33 -23.46
N LYS A 160 -7.77 6.47 -24.52
CA LYS A 160 -7.72 7.69 -25.38
C LYS A 160 -8.35 8.95 -24.76
N LYS A 161 -9.39 8.82 -23.94
CA LYS A 161 -10.19 9.94 -23.39
C LYS A 161 -9.33 10.97 -22.63
N HIS A 162 -9.51 12.27 -22.83
CA HIS A 162 -8.78 13.35 -22.11
C HIS A 162 -7.29 13.53 -22.42
N TYR A 163 -6.64 12.70 -23.26
CA TYR A 163 -5.36 13.12 -23.80
C TYR A 163 -5.58 14.28 -24.77
N ALA A 164 -4.72 15.29 -24.68
CA ALA A 164 -4.70 16.43 -25.60
C ALA A 164 -3.48 16.27 -26.50
N ASN A 165 -3.72 16.03 -27.79
CA ASN A 165 -2.64 15.77 -28.75
C ASN A 165 -1.58 16.88 -28.70
N GLY A 166 -0.31 16.49 -28.56
CA GLY A 166 0.81 17.42 -28.45
C GLY A 166 0.95 18.14 -27.11
N ILE A 167 0.00 18.00 -26.17
CA ILE A 167 -0.01 18.74 -24.90
C ILE A 167 0.05 17.77 -23.71
N PHE A 168 -1.01 16.99 -23.48
CA PHE A 168 -1.06 16.00 -22.40
C PHE A 168 -1.00 14.59 -22.97
N THR A 169 0.09 13.87 -22.65
CA THR A 169 0.40 12.55 -23.22
C THR A 169 0.54 11.49 -22.12
N ALA A 170 0.60 10.21 -22.52
CA ALA A 170 0.86 9.10 -21.59
C ALA A 170 2.18 9.26 -20.82
N ASN A 171 3.20 9.90 -21.41
CA ASN A 171 4.47 10.19 -20.72
C ASN A 171 4.29 11.23 -19.62
N HIS A 172 3.50 12.28 -19.85
CA HIS A 172 3.17 13.25 -18.82
C HIS A 172 2.37 12.60 -17.69
N PHE A 173 1.40 11.74 -18.04
CA PHE A 173 0.61 11.04 -17.04
C PHE A 173 1.44 10.09 -16.18
N ILE A 174 2.29 9.24 -16.76
CA ILE A 174 3.14 8.34 -15.96
C ILE A 174 4.14 9.12 -15.09
N THR A 175 4.68 10.24 -15.61
CA THR A 175 5.57 11.12 -14.83
C THR A 175 4.84 11.70 -13.63
N LEU A 176 3.59 12.13 -13.82
CA LEU A 176 2.73 12.59 -12.72
C LEU A 176 2.52 11.49 -11.67
N LEU A 177 2.13 10.28 -12.09
CA LEU A 177 1.93 9.16 -11.18
C LEU A 177 3.20 8.77 -10.41
N GLU A 178 4.36 8.78 -11.08
CA GLU A 178 5.65 8.45 -10.47
C GLU A 178 6.03 9.46 -9.40
N LYS A 179 5.93 10.76 -9.70
CA LYS A 179 6.26 11.83 -8.74
C LYS A 179 5.28 11.92 -7.58
N LEU A 180 4.03 11.51 -7.79
CA LEU A 180 3.03 11.39 -6.73
C LEU A 180 3.13 10.06 -5.95
N LEU A 181 4.14 9.22 -6.23
CA LEU A 181 4.34 7.91 -5.57
C LEU A 181 3.15 6.95 -5.72
N ILE A 182 2.36 7.10 -6.78
CA ILE A 182 1.29 6.16 -7.14
C ILE A 182 1.87 4.93 -7.85
N VAL A 183 2.94 5.15 -8.62
CA VAL A 183 3.72 4.10 -9.27
C VAL A 183 5.20 4.24 -8.97
N SER A 184 5.95 3.15 -9.05
CA SER A 184 7.41 3.16 -8.98
C SER A 184 8.02 2.65 -10.28
N LYS A 185 9.14 3.23 -10.68
CA LYS A 185 9.84 2.81 -11.90
C LYS A 185 10.59 1.51 -11.67
N LEU A 186 10.31 0.49 -12.49
CA LEU A 186 11.05 -0.79 -12.49
C LEU A 186 12.14 -0.83 -13.56
N SER A 187 11.88 -0.21 -14.71
CA SER A 187 12.82 -0.11 -15.84
C SER A 187 12.50 1.12 -16.68
N LYS A 188 13.20 1.30 -17.82
CA LYS A 188 12.95 2.42 -18.75
C LYS A 188 11.49 2.48 -19.23
N THR A 189 10.81 1.34 -19.33
CA THR A 189 9.46 1.22 -19.94
C THR A 189 8.42 0.61 -19.01
N LYS A 190 8.82 0.11 -17.84
CA LYS A 190 7.92 -0.60 -16.91
C LYS A 190 7.85 0.11 -15.57
N TYR A 191 6.62 0.23 -15.08
CA TYR A 191 6.28 0.84 -13.81
C TYR A 191 5.45 -0.15 -13.00
N PHE A 192 5.62 -0.13 -11.68
CA PHE A 192 4.87 -0.94 -10.74
C PHE A 192 3.80 -0.10 -10.05
N PHE A 193 2.58 -0.58 -10.06
CA PHE A 193 1.40 0.07 -9.52
C PHE A 193 0.78 -0.82 -8.43
N PRO A 194 1.18 -0.65 -7.17
CA PRO A 194 0.77 -1.56 -6.08
C PRO A 194 -0.73 -1.54 -5.81
N ALA A 195 -1.39 -0.38 -5.93
CA ALA A 195 -2.78 -0.21 -5.52
C ALA A 195 -3.79 -1.03 -6.34
N ILE A 196 -3.43 -1.44 -7.56
CA ILE A 196 -4.32 -2.22 -8.44
C ILE A 196 -4.28 -3.72 -8.17
N LEU A 197 -3.31 -4.21 -7.39
CA LEU A 197 -3.16 -5.62 -7.07
C LEU A 197 -4.34 -6.15 -6.25
N ASN A 198 -4.43 -7.48 -6.16
CA ASN A 198 -5.35 -8.12 -5.22
C ASN A 198 -4.81 -8.08 -3.80
N CYS A 199 -5.71 -8.04 -2.82
CA CYS A 199 -5.32 -8.32 -1.44
C CYS A 199 -5.04 -9.81 -1.26
N THR A 200 -4.03 -10.08 -0.46
CA THR A 200 -3.78 -11.39 0.11
C THR A 200 -4.82 -11.69 1.19
N ARG A 201 -5.16 -12.96 1.37
CA ARG A 201 -6.10 -13.42 2.40
C ARG A 201 -5.50 -13.23 3.79
N GLU A 202 -6.37 -13.01 4.78
CA GLU A 202 -5.98 -12.83 6.18
C GLU A 202 -5.13 -13.98 6.72
N SER A 203 -5.49 -15.23 6.40
CA SER A 203 -4.72 -16.41 6.84
C SER A 203 -3.24 -16.34 6.43
N GLN A 204 -2.96 -15.92 5.20
CA GLN A 204 -1.58 -15.79 4.69
C GLN A 204 -0.83 -14.62 5.34
N ILE A 205 -1.53 -13.59 5.81
CA ILE A 205 -0.96 -12.51 6.59
C ILE A 205 -0.53 -13.04 7.96
N ILE A 206 -1.40 -13.77 8.64
CA ILE A 206 -1.11 -14.38 9.95
C ILE A 206 0.08 -15.34 9.85
N ASP A 207 0.11 -16.19 8.81
CA ASP A 207 1.25 -17.09 8.55
C ASP A 207 2.56 -16.29 8.40
N SER A 208 2.52 -15.17 7.68
CA SER A 208 3.70 -14.31 7.48
C SER A 208 4.16 -13.59 8.75
N LEU A 209 3.23 -13.23 9.64
CA LEU A 209 3.52 -12.58 10.92
C LEU A 209 4.12 -13.55 11.93
N THR A 210 3.72 -14.82 11.89
CA THR A 210 4.13 -15.85 12.85
C THR A 210 5.40 -16.59 12.41
N ALA A 211 5.69 -16.66 11.12
CA ALA A 211 6.81 -17.43 10.57
C ALA A 211 8.21 -16.80 10.76
N SER A 212 8.32 -15.52 11.12
CA SER A 212 9.62 -14.83 11.20
C SER A 212 10.35 -15.14 12.49
N ASP A 213 11.66 -15.46 12.42
CA ASP A 213 12.53 -15.62 13.60
C ASP A 213 12.63 -14.34 14.46
N ILE A 214 12.28 -13.19 13.90
CA ILE A 214 12.27 -11.88 14.57
C ILE A 214 10.82 -11.43 14.71
N SER A 215 10.45 -10.89 15.86
CA SER A 215 9.09 -10.39 16.04
C SER A 215 8.81 -9.26 15.04
N PRO A 216 7.69 -9.27 14.30
CA PRO A 216 7.37 -8.21 13.36
C PRO A 216 7.32 -6.85 14.06
N LEU A 217 7.96 -5.85 13.47
CA LEU A 217 7.82 -4.47 13.93
C LEU A 217 6.51 -3.90 13.38
N VAL A 218 5.72 -3.28 14.23
CA VAL A 218 4.49 -2.59 13.83
C VAL A 218 4.76 -1.10 13.68
N VAL A 219 4.26 -0.52 12.59
CA VAL A 219 4.10 0.91 12.39
C VAL A 219 2.67 1.24 12.82
N TRP A 220 2.55 1.78 14.03
CA TRP A 220 1.27 2.10 14.65
C TRP A 220 0.88 3.55 14.36
N PHE A 221 -0.41 3.79 14.21
CA PHE A 221 -0.99 5.10 13.94
C PHE A 221 -1.86 5.49 15.14
N PRO A 222 -1.53 6.57 15.88
CA PRO A 222 -2.31 6.99 17.05
C PRO A 222 -3.78 7.32 16.76
N THR A 223 -4.13 7.52 15.49
CA THR A 223 -5.51 7.70 15.03
C THR A 223 -6.33 6.40 15.04
N GLY A 224 -5.71 5.25 15.31
CA GLY A 224 -6.33 3.93 15.36
C GLY A 224 -6.45 3.21 14.01
N TRP A 225 -6.05 3.85 12.92
CA TRP A 225 -6.14 3.27 11.57
C TRP A 225 -5.05 3.82 10.66
N ALA A 226 -4.62 2.99 9.70
CA ALA A 226 -3.61 3.37 8.72
C ALA A 226 -4.27 4.19 7.58
N PRO A 227 -3.79 5.42 7.29
CA PRO A 227 -4.43 6.22 6.26
C PRO A 227 -4.33 5.61 4.86
N PRO A 228 -5.35 5.75 4.01
CA PRO A 228 -5.48 4.96 2.80
C PRO A 228 -4.46 5.43 1.77
N GLY A 229 -3.88 4.49 1.04
CA GLY A 229 -2.85 4.79 0.04
C GLY A 229 -1.46 5.06 0.63
N VAL A 230 -1.30 5.27 1.95
CA VAL A 230 0.03 5.44 2.58
C VAL A 230 0.89 4.21 2.37
N PHE A 231 0.34 3.00 2.50
CA PHE A 231 1.07 1.75 2.25
C PHE A 231 1.65 1.71 0.84
N CYS A 232 0.80 1.94 -0.17
CA CYS A 232 1.20 1.94 -1.59
C CYS A 232 2.25 3.02 -1.88
N CYS A 233 2.09 4.23 -1.31
CA CYS A 233 3.08 5.30 -1.45
C CYS A 233 4.42 4.92 -0.79
N SER A 234 4.38 4.28 0.38
CA SER A 234 5.57 3.82 1.10
C SER A 234 6.32 2.76 0.31
N VAL A 235 5.60 1.81 -0.29
CA VAL A 235 6.14 0.81 -1.22
C VAL A 235 6.86 1.50 -2.40
N CYS A 236 6.20 2.47 -3.05
CA CYS A 236 6.81 3.18 -4.17
C CYS A 236 8.02 4.01 -3.74
N HIS A 237 8.00 4.61 -2.55
CA HIS A 237 9.12 5.34 -1.97
C HIS A 237 10.33 4.42 -1.72
N LEU A 238 10.11 3.25 -1.11
CA LEU A 238 11.20 2.30 -0.82
C LEU A 238 11.89 1.84 -2.09
N GLN A 239 11.14 1.61 -3.17
CA GLN A 239 11.72 1.24 -4.46
C GLN A 239 12.49 2.38 -5.11
N THR A 240 11.90 3.58 -5.16
CA THR A 240 12.44 4.70 -5.94
C THR A 240 13.54 5.48 -5.23
N GLN A 241 13.45 5.64 -3.90
CA GLN A 241 14.36 6.47 -3.11
C GLN A 241 15.31 5.63 -2.25
N ALA A 242 14.84 4.50 -1.70
CA ALA A 242 15.66 3.65 -0.84
C ALA A 242 16.34 2.49 -1.58
N GLY A 243 16.05 2.28 -2.87
CA GLY A 243 16.67 1.25 -3.71
C GLY A 243 16.28 -0.18 -3.34
N TRP A 244 15.05 -0.38 -2.83
CA TRP A 244 14.52 -1.71 -2.54
C TRP A 244 14.01 -2.37 -3.82
N GLU A 245 14.27 -3.67 -3.97
CA GLU A 245 13.82 -4.46 -5.11
C GLU A 245 12.77 -5.46 -4.66
N ILE A 246 11.65 -5.55 -5.39
CA ILE A 246 10.65 -6.59 -5.12
C ILE A 246 11.28 -7.96 -5.34
N LYS A 247 11.12 -8.85 -4.35
CA LYS A 247 11.67 -10.20 -4.39
C LYS A 247 11.09 -10.95 -5.59
N LYS A 248 11.97 -11.54 -6.38
CA LYS A 248 11.59 -12.40 -7.51
C LYS A 248 11.44 -13.84 -7.02
N PRO A 249 10.50 -14.62 -7.58
CA PRO A 249 10.42 -16.05 -7.31
C PRO A 249 11.74 -16.73 -7.66
N THR A 250 12.23 -17.59 -6.77
CA THR A 250 13.35 -18.49 -7.05
C THR A 250 12.84 -19.82 -7.59
N LYS A 251 13.71 -20.61 -8.24
CA LYS A 251 13.34 -21.96 -8.73
C LYS A 251 12.77 -22.86 -7.62
N ARG A 252 13.29 -22.74 -6.39
CA ARG A 252 12.79 -23.47 -5.23
C ARG A 252 11.37 -23.05 -4.84
N ASP A 253 11.04 -21.77 -4.98
CA ASP A 253 9.70 -21.26 -4.67
C ASP A 253 8.64 -21.75 -5.66
N THR A 254 9.06 -22.04 -6.90
CA THR A 254 8.18 -22.59 -7.94
C THR A 254 8.02 -24.11 -7.85
N GLU A 255 8.96 -24.81 -7.20
CA GLU A 255 8.96 -26.28 -7.07
C GLU A 255 8.36 -26.76 -5.74
N ALA A 256 8.48 -25.97 -4.66
CA ALA A 256 8.05 -26.37 -3.32
C ALA A 256 6.54 -26.19 -3.04
N SER A 257 5.78 -25.64 -3.98
CA SER A 257 4.39 -25.26 -3.73
C SER A 257 3.52 -25.37 -4.99
N GLU A 258 3.16 -26.59 -5.36
CA GLU A 258 2.09 -26.82 -6.34
C GLU A 258 0.70 -26.45 -5.78
N GLU A 259 0.51 -26.39 -4.46
CA GLU A 259 -0.79 -26.13 -3.84
C GLU A 259 -1.09 -24.65 -3.51
N THR A 260 -0.08 -23.80 -3.19
CA THR A 260 -0.29 -22.36 -2.92
C THR A 260 0.91 -21.47 -3.32
N PRO A 261 1.03 -21.04 -4.58
CA PRO A 261 2.21 -20.31 -5.06
C PRO A 261 2.57 -19.14 -4.15
N VAL A 262 3.85 -19.08 -3.73
CA VAL A 262 4.35 -18.04 -2.82
C VAL A 262 4.12 -16.67 -3.46
N ASN A 263 3.13 -15.93 -2.93
CA ASN A 263 2.78 -14.64 -3.48
C ASN A 263 3.61 -13.54 -2.81
N TYR A 264 4.69 -13.15 -3.47
CA TYR A 264 5.56 -12.06 -3.00
C TYR A 264 4.98 -10.66 -3.18
N ILE A 265 3.86 -10.53 -3.92
CA ILE A 265 3.30 -9.23 -4.29
C ILE A 265 1.78 -9.26 -4.24
N SER A 266 1.23 -8.41 -3.39
CA SER A 266 -0.20 -8.15 -3.27
C SER A 266 -0.39 -6.69 -2.87
N ARG A 267 -1.63 -6.21 -2.93
CA ARG A 267 -1.96 -4.82 -2.61
C ARG A 267 -1.59 -4.45 -1.18
N ASN A 268 -1.65 -5.42 -0.27
CA ASN A 268 -1.46 -5.25 1.16
C ASN A 268 -0.31 -6.10 1.72
N SER A 269 0.52 -6.71 0.87
CA SER A 269 1.72 -7.43 1.30
C SER A 269 2.74 -7.50 0.18
N ILE A 270 3.94 -6.98 0.40
CA ILE A 270 5.03 -6.98 -0.58
C ILE A 270 6.33 -7.39 0.09
N THR A 271 7.01 -8.35 -0.52
CA THR A 271 8.33 -8.81 -0.08
C THR A 271 9.43 -8.17 -0.92
N PHE A 272 10.43 -7.61 -0.24
CA PHE A 272 11.57 -6.94 -0.83
C PHE A 272 12.89 -7.62 -0.50
N THR A 273 13.87 -7.34 -1.33
CA THR A 273 15.30 -7.57 -1.10
C THR A 273 16.04 -6.26 -1.36
N LYS A 274 17.18 -6.07 -0.72
CA LYS A 274 18.03 -4.89 -0.97
C LYS A 274 19.48 -5.31 -1.05
N ARG A 275 20.19 -4.80 -2.06
CA ARG A 275 21.62 -5.11 -2.24
C ARG A 275 22.41 -4.69 -0.99
N GLY A 276 23.22 -5.60 -0.46
CA GLY A 276 24.02 -5.37 0.74
C GLY A 276 23.25 -5.48 2.07
N LYS A 277 21.96 -5.81 2.04
CA LYS A 277 21.16 -6.14 3.23
C LYS A 277 20.98 -7.66 3.36
N LEU A 278 20.64 -8.12 4.56
CA LEU A 278 20.51 -9.53 4.87
C LEU A 278 19.08 -10.00 4.59
N GLY A 279 18.93 -11.14 3.92
CA GLY A 279 17.63 -11.77 3.71
C GLY A 279 16.62 -10.93 2.93
N SER A 280 15.35 -11.07 3.29
CA SER A 280 14.22 -10.35 2.69
C SER A 280 13.34 -9.71 3.74
N VAL A 281 12.65 -8.63 3.37
CA VAL A 281 11.74 -7.90 4.26
C VAL A 281 10.35 -7.91 3.65
N THR A 282 9.34 -8.34 4.40
CA THR A 282 7.95 -8.31 3.97
C THR A 282 7.25 -7.17 4.70
N LEU A 283 6.66 -6.25 3.92
CA LEU A 283 5.77 -5.22 4.43
C LEU A 283 4.34 -5.67 4.25
N ILE A 284 3.52 -5.55 5.29
CA ILE A 284 2.13 -5.97 5.31
C ILE A 284 1.28 -4.80 5.79
N ASP A 285 0.15 -4.57 5.11
CA ASP A 285 -0.91 -3.68 5.50
C ASP A 285 -2.09 -4.51 6.04
N ASN A 286 -2.38 -4.35 7.33
CA ASN A 286 -3.53 -4.97 7.97
C ASN A 286 -4.69 -3.98 8.14
N PHE A 287 -4.70 -2.87 7.38
CA PHE A 287 -5.66 -1.77 7.42
C PHE A 287 -5.65 -0.93 8.71
N SER A 288 -5.35 -1.51 9.87
CA SER A 288 -5.20 -0.79 11.14
C SER A 288 -3.75 -0.32 11.35
N PHE A 289 -2.78 -1.11 10.90
CA PHE A 289 -1.35 -0.84 11.06
C PHE A 289 -0.54 -1.48 9.93
N PHE A 290 0.74 -1.11 9.82
CA PHE A 290 1.68 -1.82 8.95
C PHE A 290 2.60 -2.72 9.75
N ALA A 291 2.85 -3.93 9.28
CA ALA A 291 3.84 -4.83 9.87
C ALA A 291 5.07 -4.96 8.98
N VAL A 292 6.22 -5.07 9.61
CA VAL A 292 7.54 -5.23 8.98
C VAL A 292 8.14 -6.55 9.46
N CYS A 293 8.11 -7.57 8.62
CA CYS A 293 8.69 -8.89 8.91
C CYS A 293 10.08 -9.01 8.27
N VAL A 294 11.07 -9.45 9.04
CA VAL A 294 12.45 -9.65 8.54
C VAL A 294 12.74 -11.14 8.46
N ASN A 295 12.95 -11.63 7.26
CA ASN A 295 13.23 -13.03 6.98
C ASN A 295 14.74 -13.19 6.73
N VAL A 296 15.47 -13.55 7.78
CA VAL A 296 16.92 -13.76 7.78
C VAL A 296 17.26 -15.04 8.52
N ASP A 297 18.31 -15.73 8.08
CA ASP A 297 18.84 -16.89 8.80
C ASP A 297 19.65 -16.41 10.01
N ILE A 298 19.00 -16.30 11.17
CA ILE A 298 19.61 -15.79 12.41
C ILE A 298 20.80 -16.63 12.86
N ARG A 299 20.88 -17.91 12.46
CA ARG A 299 21.98 -18.81 12.84
C ARG A 299 23.30 -18.45 12.15
N LYS A 300 23.24 -17.67 11.08
CA LYS A 300 24.40 -17.26 10.26
C LYS A 300 24.81 -15.80 10.48
N ILE A 301 24.15 -15.10 11.40
CA ILE A 301 24.32 -13.66 11.58
C ILE A 301 24.62 -13.38 13.05
N SER A 302 25.67 -12.61 13.33
CA SER A 302 25.94 -12.18 14.70
C SER A 302 24.85 -11.21 15.20
N GLY A 303 24.55 -11.26 16.50
CA GLY A 303 23.53 -10.40 17.11
C GLY A 303 23.73 -8.91 16.81
N GLU A 304 24.97 -8.42 16.88
CA GLU A 304 25.28 -7.02 16.58
C GLU A 304 24.99 -6.63 15.12
N LYS A 305 25.32 -7.52 14.17
CA LYS A 305 25.03 -7.30 12.74
C LYS A 305 23.53 -7.32 12.49
N LEU A 306 22.80 -8.19 13.20
CA LEU A 306 21.35 -8.26 13.11
C LEU A 306 20.69 -6.99 13.65
N VAL A 307 21.11 -6.49 14.82
CA VAL A 307 20.64 -5.23 15.40
C VAL A 307 20.86 -4.06 14.44
N ARG A 308 22.07 -3.93 13.88
CA ARG A 308 22.38 -2.89 12.88
C ARG A 308 21.49 -3.01 11.65
N HIS A 309 21.19 -4.23 11.22
CA HIS A 309 20.34 -4.50 10.08
C HIS A 309 18.87 -4.09 10.34
N CYS A 310 18.28 -4.51 11.47
CA CYS A 310 16.92 -4.17 11.88
C CYS A 310 16.74 -2.66 12.10
N LYS A 311 17.70 -1.98 12.76
CA LYS A 311 17.67 -0.51 12.93
C LYS A 311 17.63 0.22 11.59
N ALA A 312 18.44 -0.22 10.63
CA ALA A 312 18.48 0.40 9.32
C ALA A 312 17.17 0.17 8.54
N ILE A 313 16.58 -1.04 8.61
CA ILE A 313 15.26 -1.31 8.03
C ILE A 313 14.19 -0.42 8.66
N LYS A 314 14.13 -0.36 9.99
CA LYS A 314 13.19 0.49 10.73
C LYS A 314 13.27 1.94 10.25
N SER A 315 14.47 2.52 10.19
CA SER A 315 14.64 3.91 9.73
C SER A 315 14.09 4.10 8.32
N GLU A 316 14.50 3.26 7.37
CA GLU A 316 14.10 3.40 5.96
C GLU A 316 12.58 3.20 5.77
N VAL A 317 11.95 2.29 6.50
CA VAL A 317 10.50 2.08 6.45
C VAL A 317 9.75 3.27 7.05
N PHE A 318 10.17 3.78 8.21
CA PHE A 318 9.51 4.95 8.82
C PHE A 318 9.67 6.21 7.96
N ASP A 319 10.82 6.39 7.31
CA ASP A 319 11.01 7.49 6.35
C ASP A 319 10.08 7.36 5.14
N ALA A 320 9.90 6.14 4.64
CA ALA A 320 8.95 5.86 3.56
C ALA A 320 7.49 6.11 3.97
N VAL A 321 7.08 5.70 5.17
CA VAL A 321 5.74 5.98 5.71
C VAL A 321 5.52 7.47 5.87
N LYS A 322 6.47 8.21 6.43
CA LYS A 322 6.40 9.68 6.53
C LYS A 322 6.30 10.35 5.17
N ALA A 323 7.01 9.83 4.15
CA ALA A 323 6.88 10.32 2.78
C ALA A 323 5.48 10.02 2.21
N GLY A 324 4.95 8.82 2.45
CA GLY A 324 3.59 8.45 2.08
C GLY A 324 2.55 9.38 2.69
N LEU A 325 2.62 9.60 4.01
CA LEU A 325 1.74 10.51 4.76
C LEU A 325 1.74 11.93 4.20
N ARG A 326 2.92 12.48 3.85
CA ARG A 326 3.00 13.80 3.20
C ARG A 326 2.33 13.81 1.82
N ASN A 327 2.54 12.77 1.01
CA ASN A 327 1.97 12.69 -0.34
C ASN A 327 0.46 12.47 -0.34
N THR A 328 -0.10 11.86 0.71
CA THR A 328 -1.55 11.61 0.86
C THR A 328 -2.26 12.66 1.72
N HIS A 329 -1.58 13.77 2.05
CA HIS A 329 -2.13 14.85 2.87
C HIS A 329 -2.52 14.45 4.32
N HIS A 330 -1.79 13.49 4.89
CA HIS A 330 -1.88 13.06 6.29
C HIS A 330 -0.60 13.40 7.07
N ALA A 331 0.03 14.53 6.76
CA ALA A 331 1.33 14.92 7.32
C ALA A 331 1.32 15.14 8.85
N ASP A 332 0.15 15.40 9.42
CA ASP A 332 -0.02 15.62 10.87
C ASP A 332 -0.05 14.30 11.67
N THR A 333 -0.16 13.16 10.99
CA THR A 333 -0.08 11.85 11.63
C THR A 333 1.38 11.50 11.93
N SER A 334 1.68 11.18 13.18
CA SER A 334 3.01 10.73 13.62
C SER A 334 2.96 9.24 13.95
N PRO A 335 3.40 8.35 13.04
CA PRO A 335 3.41 6.92 13.32
C PRO A 335 4.54 6.55 14.28
N GLU A 336 4.33 5.52 15.08
CA GLU A 336 5.23 5.09 16.14
C GLU A 336 5.57 3.59 16.03
N PRO A 337 6.74 3.17 16.54
CA PRO A 337 7.10 1.75 16.60
C PRO A 337 6.31 1.05 17.69
N ALA A 338 5.67 -0.06 17.33
CA ALA A 338 4.93 -0.92 18.23
C ALA A 338 5.18 -2.40 17.89
N PHE A 339 4.49 -3.31 18.58
CA PHE A 339 4.53 -4.75 18.31
C PHE A 339 3.13 -5.36 18.37
N VAL A 340 2.99 -6.57 17.84
CA VAL A 340 1.77 -7.36 18.04
C VAL A 340 1.71 -7.83 19.50
N CYS A 341 0.57 -7.62 20.15
CA CYS A 341 0.34 -8.00 21.55
C CYS A 341 0.53 -9.51 21.77
N PRO A 342 1.45 -9.94 22.67
CA PRO A 342 1.70 -11.35 22.95
C PRO A 342 0.48 -12.13 23.47
N ALA A 343 -0.39 -11.48 24.26
CA ALA A 343 -1.59 -12.10 24.84
C ALA A 343 -2.52 -12.71 23.79
N HIS A 344 -2.57 -12.07 22.61
CA HIS A 344 -3.52 -12.37 21.55
C HIS A 344 -2.87 -13.12 20.37
N GLN A 345 -1.58 -13.48 20.46
CA GLN A 345 -0.91 -14.26 19.39
C GLN A 345 -1.44 -15.70 19.28
N ASN A 346 -1.99 -16.27 20.35
CA ASN A 346 -2.47 -17.66 20.39
C ASN A 346 -3.97 -17.82 20.10
N VAL A 347 -4.72 -16.72 19.99
CA VAL A 347 -6.16 -16.75 19.66
C VAL A 347 -6.29 -16.66 18.13
N ILE A 348 -5.87 -17.74 17.45
CA ILE A 348 -5.78 -17.81 15.98
C ILE A 348 -7.17 -17.96 15.31
N SER A 349 -8.24 -18.07 16.11
CA SER A 349 -9.60 -18.00 15.59
C SER A 349 -10.10 -16.56 15.57
N SER A 350 -9.86 -15.89 14.46
CA SER A 350 -10.56 -14.69 13.97
C SER A 350 -10.39 -13.35 14.74
N ILE A 351 -9.67 -12.43 14.08
CA ILE A 351 -10.05 -11.04 13.76
C ILE A 351 -9.38 -9.85 14.50
N GLU A 352 -8.77 -9.96 15.68
CA GLU A 352 -8.19 -8.75 16.30
C GLU A 352 -6.72 -8.95 16.73
N LEU A 353 -5.81 -8.75 15.77
CA LEU A 353 -4.40 -8.56 16.10
C LEU A 353 -4.26 -7.22 16.84
N HIS A 354 -4.15 -7.29 18.17
CA HIS A 354 -3.97 -6.10 18.97
C HIS A 354 -2.54 -5.57 18.82
N VAL A 355 -2.43 -4.26 18.80
CA VAL A 355 -1.15 -3.57 18.89
C VAL A 355 -0.81 -3.37 20.36
N ALA A 356 0.47 -3.51 20.69
CA ALA A 356 1.01 -3.13 21.98
C ALA A 356 2.11 -2.08 21.77
N HIS A 357 1.93 -0.90 22.36
CA HIS A 357 2.88 0.19 22.27
C HIS A 357 3.98 0.03 23.33
N ILE A 358 5.12 0.66 23.07
CA ILE A 358 6.28 0.62 23.98
C ILE A 358 6.11 1.76 24.99
N SER A 359 5.94 1.44 26.26
CA SER A 359 5.90 2.43 27.33
C SER A 359 7.28 3.07 27.52
N THR A 360 7.31 4.41 27.54
CA THR A 360 8.54 5.17 27.78
C THR A 360 9.05 5.02 29.20
N ASP A 361 8.15 4.73 30.14
CA ASP A 361 8.45 4.80 31.57
C ASP A 361 8.93 3.45 32.10
N THR A 362 8.35 2.36 31.59
CA THR A 362 8.63 0.99 32.06
C THR A 362 9.47 0.19 31.08
N ASN A 363 9.62 0.64 29.82
CA ASN A 363 10.24 -0.13 28.74
C ASN A 363 9.58 -1.52 28.54
N CYS A 364 8.29 -1.62 28.87
CA CYS A 364 7.43 -2.76 28.62
C CYS A 364 6.48 -2.46 27.45
N LEU A 365 5.88 -3.52 26.91
CA LEU A 365 4.75 -3.42 25.98
C LEU A 365 3.45 -3.31 26.77
N ILE A 366 2.60 -2.36 26.41
CA ILE A 366 1.24 -2.21 26.97
C ILE A 366 0.25 -2.46 25.83
N CYS A 367 -0.74 -3.33 26.06
CA CYS A 367 -1.77 -3.62 25.05
C CYS A 367 -2.72 -2.42 24.90
N ASP A 368 -3.02 -2.04 23.65
CA ASP A 368 -3.93 -0.90 23.38
C ASP A 368 -5.38 -1.18 23.81
N GLU A 369 -5.80 -2.45 23.79
CA GLU A 369 -7.16 -2.89 24.16
C GLU A 369 -7.30 -3.21 25.66
N ASP A 370 -6.19 -3.52 26.34
CA ASP A 370 -6.19 -3.89 27.76
C ASP A 370 -4.93 -3.34 28.44
N THR A 371 -5.04 -2.13 28.97
CA THR A 371 -3.91 -1.40 29.55
C THR A 371 -3.39 -2.00 30.85
N ASP A 372 -4.15 -2.92 31.47
CA ASP A 372 -3.72 -3.65 32.67
C ASP A 372 -2.75 -4.79 32.32
N ILE A 373 -2.65 -5.13 31.03
CA ILE A 373 -1.73 -6.14 30.53
C ILE A 373 -0.43 -5.48 30.04
N SER A 374 0.67 -5.80 30.73
CA SER A 374 2.02 -5.40 30.33
C SER A 374 2.98 -6.58 30.15
N TYR A 375 3.88 -6.50 29.18
CA TYR A 375 4.89 -7.52 28.91
C TYR A 375 6.30 -6.93 28.78
N ASP A 376 7.30 -7.66 29.28
CA ASP A 376 8.69 -7.33 28.98
C ASP A 376 8.99 -7.53 27.50
N LEU A 377 9.84 -6.67 26.95
CA LEU A 377 10.34 -6.80 25.58
C LEU A 377 11.21 -8.05 25.45
N SER A 378 10.79 -8.98 24.60
CA SER A 378 11.59 -10.17 24.28
C SER A 378 12.85 -9.82 23.46
N PRO A 379 13.90 -10.67 23.48
CA PRO A 379 15.08 -10.48 22.63
C PRO A 379 14.77 -10.36 21.13
N ARG A 380 13.67 -10.98 20.68
CA ARG A 380 13.17 -10.91 19.30
C ARG A 380 12.58 -9.54 18.96
N GLN A 381 12.18 -8.75 19.95
CA GLN A 381 11.64 -7.39 19.81
C GLN A 381 12.72 -6.34 20.03
N THR A 382 13.57 -6.51 21.05
CA THR A 382 14.63 -5.55 21.41
C THR A 382 15.65 -5.33 20.29
N VAL A 383 15.82 -6.28 19.37
CA VAL A 383 16.67 -6.16 18.18
C VAL A 383 16.34 -4.94 17.31
N TRP A 384 15.06 -4.54 17.27
CA TRP A 384 14.59 -3.34 16.56
C TRP A 384 14.95 -2.03 17.27
N LEU A 385 15.12 -2.11 18.59
CA LEU A 385 15.37 -0.96 19.48
C LEU A 385 16.86 -0.80 19.78
N GLY A 386 17.68 -1.81 19.48
CA GLY A 386 19.11 -1.79 19.76
C GLY A 386 19.55 -2.61 20.94
N GLY A 387 18.65 -3.38 21.54
CA GLY A 387 19.00 -4.30 22.62
C GLY A 387 19.73 -5.55 22.12
N PRO A 388 20.15 -6.44 23.04
CA PRO A 388 20.76 -7.71 22.69
C PRO A 388 19.75 -8.52 21.86
N GLY A 389 20.10 -8.82 20.62
CA GLY A 389 19.25 -9.62 19.72
C GLY A 389 19.03 -11.05 20.24
N PRO A 390 18.20 -11.86 19.58
CA PRO A 390 17.95 -13.24 19.99
C PRO A 390 19.28 -14.01 20.05
N GLU A 391 19.52 -14.70 21.17
CA GLU A 391 20.66 -15.58 21.30
C GLU A 391 20.50 -16.75 20.34
N VAL A 392 21.57 -17.08 19.60
CA VAL A 392 21.59 -18.31 18.82
C VAL A 392 21.51 -19.44 19.84
N PRO A 393 20.52 -20.36 19.74
CA PRO A 393 20.50 -21.52 20.62
C PRO A 393 21.85 -22.22 20.49
N GLN A 394 22.65 -22.21 21.55
CA GLN A 394 23.86 -23.02 21.55
C GLN A 394 23.41 -24.46 21.33
N PRO A 395 24.02 -25.21 20.41
CA PRO A 395 23.74 -26.63 20.31
C PRO A 395 23.97 -27.21 21.70
N GLN A 396 22.89 -27.66 22.35
CA GLN A 396 23.03 -28.43 23.57
C GLN A 396 23.90 -29.62 23.19
N LEU A 397 25.15 -29.62 23.65
CA LEU A 397 25.98 -30.81 23.67
C LEU A 397 25.22 -31.81 24.52
N VAL A 398 24.41 -32.64 23.86
CA VAL A 398 23.95 -33.88 24.45
C VAL A 398 25.21 -34.69 24.64
N VAL A 399 25.81 -34.57 25.82
CA VAL A 399 26.78 -35.53 26.30
C VAL A 399 26.00 -36.82 26.44
N ILE A 400 26.02 -37.64 25.40
CA ILE A 400 25.60 -39.03 25.49
C ILE A 400 26.62 -39.66 26.44
N GLN A 401 26.28 -39.72 27.73
CA GLN A 401 26.95 -40.63 28.64
C GLN A 401 26.63 -42.03 28.12
N ASP A 402 27.65 -42.68 27.59
CA ASP A 402 27.62 -44.09 27.20
C ASP A 402 27.34 -44.94 28.45
N ARG A 403 26.06 -45.16 28.73
CA ARG A 403 25.60 -46.18 29.69
C ARG A 403 25.25 -47.41 28.90
N THR A 404 26.25 -48.27 28.72
CA THR A 404 26.04 -49.69 28.48
C THR A 404 25.30 -50.29 29.68
N GLN A 405 23.99 -50.38 29.59
CA GLN A 405 23.20 -51.32 30.38
C GLN A 405 22.28 -52.12 29.47
N LYS A 406 22.55 -53.44 29.48
CA LYS A 406 21.72 -54.51 28.92
C LYS A 406 20.38 -54.63 29.65
N ALA A 407 19.44 -55.30 28.98
CA ALA A 407 18.08 -55.72 29.36
C ALA A 407 16.99 -54.69 28.98
N ASP A 408 15.84 -55.04 28.41
CA ASP A 408 15.28 -56.32 28.01
C ASP A 408 14.24 -56.09 26.89
N ILE A 409 14.08 -57.08 26.02
CA ILE A 409 13.21 -57.04 24.83
C ILE A 409 11.75 -57.18 25.24
N GLY A 410 10.97 -56.12 25.10
CA GLY A 410 9.50 -56.14 25.17
C GLY A 410 8.89 -55.75 23.83
N GLN A 411 8.27 -56.73 23.16
CA GLN A 411 7.56 -56.59 21.89
C GLN A 411 6.42 -55.56 21.96
N PHE A 412 6.38 -54.62 21.00
CA PHE A 412 5.16 -53.87 20.67
C PHE A 412 4.87 -53.98 19.17
N ASN A 413 3.73 -54.61 18.88
CA ASN A 413 3.18 -54.82 17.55
C ASN A 413 2.62 -53.50 16.99
N LEU A 414 3.04 -53.17 15.76
CA LEU A 414 2.43 -52.13 14.93
C LEU A 414 1.25 -52.74 14.15
N HIS A 415 0.04 -52.27 14.44
CA HIS A 415 -1.12 -52.46 13.58
C HIS A 415 -1.60 -51.10 13.06
N PHE A 416 -1.45 -50.88 11.77
CA PHE A 416 -2.25 -49.91 11.00
C PHE A 416 -3.70 -50.43 10.88
N PRO A 417 -4.69 -49.53 10.80
CA PRO A 417 -5.50 -49.58 9.58
C PRO A 417 -5.95 -48.20 9.04
N LEU A 418 -5.94 -48.14 7.71
CA LEU A 418 -6.76 -47.28 6.85
C LEU A 418 -8.26 -47.60 7.05
N SER A 419 -9.13 -46.58 7.00
CA SER A 419 -10.34 -46.60 6.16
C SER A 419 -11.10 -45.26 6.19
N LEU A 420 -11.62 -44.91 5.02
CA LEU A 420 -12.53 -43.81 4.73
C LEU A 420 -13.85 -43.95 5.50
N ASN A 421 -14.52 -42.81 5.77
CA ASN A 421 -15.95 -42.72 5.50
C ASN A 421 -16.43 -41.27 5.23
N LEU A 422 -17.12 -41.15 4.10
CA LEU A 422 -17.92 -40.02 3.63
C LEU A 422 -19.29 -40.05 4.32
N THR A 423 -19.76 -38.92 4.82
CA THR A 423 -21.15 -38.42 4.90
C THR A 423 -21.03 -37.06 5.64
N GLY A 424 -21.44 -35.90 5.16
CA GLY A 424 -22.63 -35.51 4.43
C GLY A 424 -23.32 -34.44 5.30
N TYR A 425 -23.39 -33.17 4.88
CA TYR A 425 -24.45 -32.23 5.28
C TYR A 425 -24.44 -31.02 4.32
N PHE A 426 -25.43 -31.01 3.45
CA PHE A 426 -25.93 -29.82 2.76
C PHE A 426 -26.65 -28.93 3.78
N HIS A 427 -26.39 -27.63 3.76
CA HIS A 427 -27.47 -26.66 3.94
C HIS A 427 -27.21 -25.38 3.15
N ASN A 428 -28.06 -25.18 2.13
CA ASN A 428 -28.36 -23.89 1.53
C ASN A 428 -29.04 -22.97 2.56
N SER A 429 -28.79 -21.67 2.49
CA SER A 429 -29.79 -20.63 2.75
C SER A 429 -29.34 -19.30 2.12
N TYR A 430 -30.15 -18.89 1.13
CA TYR A 430 -30.56 -17.57 0.65
C TYR A 430 -29.60 -16.39 0.60
#